data_AF-A0A4V2G181-F1
#
_entry.id   AF-A0A4V2G181-F1
#
_cell.length_a   1.000
_cell.length_b   1.000
_cell.length_c   1.000
_cell.angle_alpha   90.00
_cell.angle_beta   90.00
_cell.angle_gamma   90.00
#
_symmetry.space_group_name_H-M   'P 1'
#
loop_
_entity.id
_entity.type
_entity.pdbx_description
1 polymer ?
#
loop_
_entity_poly.entity_id
_entity_poly.type
_entity_poly.pdbx_seq_one_letter_code
_entity_poly.pdbx_strand_id
1 'polypeptide(L)'
;MQLNPPASALRTTGALPASLKSPQVRAAIAVLTEADRPLAVFNEHHECIEAGAYLDPRARSGEVVMDYLVQDAAEPGAAIDYKALRETREDLLLDWAGLFWAAGWGVQEYREGCPNDVERLTRIILTPPGVRAEGRYPLAAALAAAEIAGPSEGDKLCAALRAYGVPAFLQRYAGASHVLVAVDRTDDLADADAGLRLVISSDEYADRAATAHDEPWSVQLYTPADDFEGQVFRAPEGLTPVEESAVTAWAVARWLDKEGPVLLARHPRPATVPA
;
A
#
# COMPACT_ATOMS: atom_id res chain seq x y z
N MET A 1 2.21 33.79 45.87
CA MET A 1 2.54 34.07 44.46
C MET A 1 1.95 32.92 43.65
N GLN A 2 0.75 33.09 43.13
CA GLN A 2 0.08 32.08 42.31
C GLN A 2 0.68 32.14 40.90
N LEU A 3 1.31 31.05 40.46
CA LEU A 3 1.73 30.89 39.07
C LEU A 3 0.46 30.70 38.25
N ASN A 4 0.16 31.65 37.36
CA ASN A 4 -0.89 31.47 36.37
C ASN A 4 -0.56 30.22 35.54
N PRO A 5 -1.52 29.30 35.31
CA PRO A 5 -1.30 28.24 34.34
C PRO A 5 -1.00 28.88 32.98
N PRO A 6 -0.09 28.29 32.17
CA PRO A 6 0.18 28.80 30.83
C PRO A 6 -1.14 28.88 30.06
N ALA A 7 -1.37 30.02 29.41
CA ALA A 7 -2.52 30.19 28.54
C ALA A 7 -2.53 29.03 27.54
N SER A 8 -3.61 28.26 27.53
CA SER A 8 -3.83 27.23 26.52
C SER A 8 -3.69 27.90 25.15
N ALA A 9 -2.58 27.63 24.46
CA ALA A 9 -2.37 28.09 23.10
C ALA A 9 -3.58 27.68 22.26
N LEU A 10 -4.11 28.61 21.46
CA LEU A 10 -5.25 28.37 20.60
C LEU A 10 -4.88 27.22 19.63
N ARG A 11 -5.39 26.02 19.91
CA ARG A 11 -5.33 24.90 18.98
C ARG A 11 -6.29 25.21 17.85
N THR A 12 -5.76 25.52 16.68
CA THR A 12 -6.59 25.67 15.49
C THR A 12 -6.70 24.29 14.88
N THR A 13 -7.84 23.63 15.05
CA THR A 13 -8.19 22.51 14.17
C THR A 13 -8.28 23.11 12.77
N GLY A 14 -7.47 22.61 11.84
CA GLY A 14 -7.32 23.21 10.51
C GLY A 14 -8.69 23.44 9.87
N ALA A 15 -9.06 24.71 9.68
CA ALA A 15 -10.27 25.07 8.96
C ALA A 15 -10.03 24.77 7.48
N LEU A 16 -10.59 23.67 7.03
CA LEU A 16 -10.53 23.21 5.65
C LEU A 16 -11.08 24.29 4.70
N PRO A 17 -10.41 24.56 3.55
CA PRO A 17 -10.86 25.57 2.60
C PRO A 17 -12.25 25.25 2.02
N ALA A 18 -12.91 26.27 1.44
CA ALA A 18 -14.24 26.19 0.84
C ALA A 18 -14.40 25.14 -0.30
N SER A 19 -13.31 24.47 -0.69
CA SER A 19 -13.24 23.29 -1.56
C SER A 19 -13.89 22.02 -0.96
N LEU A 20 -14.29 22.05 0.31
CA LEU A 20 -15.03 21.01 1.05
C LEU A 20 -16.36 20.53 0.44
N LYS A 21 -16.91 21.23 -0.57
CA LYS A 21 -18.09 20.73 -1.30
C LYS A 21 -17.75 19.64 -2.32
N SER A 22 -16.48 19.44 -2.63
CA SER A 22 -16.02 18.34 -3.47
C SER A 22 -16.33 17.00 -2.78
N PRO A 23 -17.16 16.11 -3.37
CA PRO A 23 -17.45 14.80 -2.82
C PRO A 23 -16.19 13.99 -2.46
N GLN A 24 -15.11 14.16 -3.22
CA GLN A 24 -13.82 13.50 -3.05
C GLN A 24 -13.08 13.97 -1.78
N VAL A 25 -13.17 15.26 -1.45
CA VAL A 25 -12.58 15.84 -0.23
C VAL A 25 -13.33 15.34 1.01
N ARG A 26 -14.66 15.21 0.94
CA ARG A 26 -15.45 14.62 2.04
C ARG A 26 -15.16 13.14 2.26
N ALA A 27 -14.93 12.38 1.19
CA ALA A 27 -14.56 10.97 1.28
C ALA A 27 -13.16 10.78 1.89
N ALA A 28 -12.19 11.59 1.48
CA ALA A 28 -10.86 11.60 2.09
C ALA A 28 -10.92 12.00 3.58
N ILE A 29 -11.70 13.02 3.94
CA ILE A 29 -11.87 13.43 5.35
C ILE A 29 -12.55 12.33 6.19
N ALA A 30 -13.50 11.58 5.63
CA ALA A 30 -14.16 10.48 6.33
C ALA A 30 -13.20 9.31 6.62
N VAL A 31 -12.18 9.11 5.79
CA VAL A 31 -11.09 8.13 6.01
C VAL A 31 -10.04 8.69 6.99
N LEU A 32 -9.88 10.01 7.08
CA LEU A 32 -8.86 10.70 7.89
C LEU A 32 -9.34 11.12 9.30
N THR A 33 -10.43 10.53 9.79
CA THR A 33 -10.90 10.69 11.17
C THR A 33 -11.07 9.32 11.80
N GLU A 34 -10.21 8.97 12.77
CA GLU A 34 -10.43 7.82 13.65
C GLU A 34 -11.05 8.32 14.96
N ALA A 35 -12.24 7.81 15.31
CA ALA A 35 -12.94 8.13 16.57
C ALA A 35 -13.06 9.63 16.90
N ASP A 36 -13.44 10.46 15.92
CA ASP A 36 -13.58 11.93 16.03
C ASP A 36 -12.30 12.69 16.36
N ARG A 37 -11.11 12.07 16.23
CA ARG A 37 -9.83 12.76 16.41
C ARG A 37 -9.26 13.19 15.05
N PRO A 38 -8.92 14.47 14.87
CA PRO A 38 -8.19 14.91 13.69
C PRO A 38 -6.79 14.31 13.74
N LEU A 39 -6.38 13.65 12.65
CA LEU A 39 -5.08 13.01 12.58
C LEU A 39 -3.92 14.02 12.55
N ALA A 40 -4.15 15.30 12.23
CA ALA A 40 -3.13 16.36 12.30
C ALA A 40 -3.57 17.52 13.22
N VAL A 41 -2.66 17.99 14.07
CA VAL A 41 -2.82 19.21 14.86
C VAL A 41 -1.87 20.29 14.34
N PHE A 42 -2.35 21.51 14.18
CA PHE A 42 -1.57 22.65 13.68
C PHE A 42 -1.34 23.69 14.77
N ASN A 43 -0.17 24.34 14.73
CA ASN A 43 0.07 25.55 15.50
C ASN A 43 -0.42 26.81 14.75
N GLU A 44 -0.27 27.97 15.40
CA GLU A 44 -0.65 29.28 14.86
C GLU A 44 0.17 29.73 13.63
N HIS A 45 1.27 29.05 13.33
CA HIS A 45 2.11 29.29 12.14
C HIS A 45 1.78 28.37 10.97
N HIS A 46 0.70 27.57 11.08
CA HIS A 46 0.34 26.53 10.10
C HIS A 46 1.39 25.43 9.96
N GLU A 47 2.21 25.22 10.99
CA GLU A 47 3.08 24.06 11.08
C GLU A 47 2.29 22.93 11.72
N CYS A 48 2.34 21.75 11.11
CA CYS A 48 1.79 20.55 11.72
C CYS A 48 2.66 20.24 12.98
N ILE A 49 2.06 19.89 14.11
CA ILE A 49 2.73 19.65 15.40
C ILE A 49 2.43 18.27 16.01
N GLU A 50 1.56 17.49 15.37
CA GLU A 50 1.27 16.09 15.71
C GLU A 50 1.18 15.30 14.40
N ALA A 51 1.77 14.10 14.35
CA ALA A 51 1.89 13.31 13.11
C ALA A 51 0.52 13.10 12.48
N GLY A 52 0.34 13.59 11.24
CA GLY A 52 -0.98 13.67 10.64
C GLY A 52 -1.03 14.04 9.17
N ALA A 53 -2.10 13.59 8.51
CA ALA A 53 -2.44 14.01 7.16
C ALA A 53 -3.07 15.41 7.14
N TYR A 54 -2.62 16.25 6.22
CA TYR A 54 -3.17 17.57 6.01
C TYR A 54 -3.35 17.90 4.53
N LEU A 55 -4.21 18.88 4.25
CA LEU A 55 -4.31 19.45 2.91
C LEU A 55 -3.35 20.63 2.84
N ASP A 56 -2.34 20.59 1.96
CA ASP A 56 -1.43 21.72 1.80
C ASP A 56 -2.20 22.88 1.16
N PRO A 57 -2.44 23.99 1.88
CA PRO A 57 -3.22 25.11 1.35
C PRO A 57 -2.49 25.85 0.22
N ARG A 58 -1.19 25.62 0.02
CA ARG A 58 -0.39 26.20 -1.07
C ARG A 58 -0.65 25.49 -2.39
N ALA A 59 -1.08 24.22 -2.35
CA ALA A 59 -1.41 23.43 -3.52
C ALA A 59 -2.86 23.70 -3.96
N ARG A 60 -3.04 24.47 -5.04
CA ARG A 60 -4.37 24.71 -5.65
C ARG A 60 -5.02 23.45 -6.24
N SER A 61 -4.32 22.31 -6.22
CA SER A 61 -4.67 21.02 -6.83
C SER A 61 -5.54 20.12 -5.96
N GLY A 62 -5.75 20.43 -4.67
CA GLY A 62 -6.46 19.54 -3.74
C GLY A 62 -5.62 18.34 -3.31
N GLU A 63 -4.30 18.50 -3.31
CA GLU A 63 -3.34 17.51 -2.81
C GLU A 63 -3.44 17.37 -1.29
N VAL A 64 -3.49 16.13 -0.81
CA VAL A 64 -3.36 15.80 0.62
C VAL A 64 -1.91 15.45 0.87
N VAL A 65 -1.24 16.21 1.74
CA VAL A 65 0.11 15.92 2.20
C VAL A 65 0.03 15.18 3.53
N MET A 66 0.51 13.95 3.55
CA MET A 66 0.76 13.25 4.81
C MET A 66 2.20 13.48 5.19
N ASP A 67 2.43 14.18 6.28
CA ASP A 67 3.76 14.63 6.65
C ASP A 67 4.20 13.93 7.92
N TYR A 68 5.49 13.60 7.92
CA TYR A 68 6.13 12.93 9.01
C TYR A 68 6.82 13.96 9.91
N LEU A 69 6.12 14.39 10.95
CA LEU A 69 6.73 15.29 11.93
C LEU A 69 7.61 14.52 12.90
N VAL A 70 8.91 14.64 12.67
CA VAL A 70 9.87 14.63 13.77
C VAL A 70 9.90 16.04 14.33
N GLN A 71 9.15 16.31 15.40
CA GLN A 71 9.64 17.34 16.30
C GLN A 71 10.91 16.78 16.94
N ASP A 72 12.06 17.26 16.47
CA ASP A 72 13.37 17.12 17.14
C ASP A 72 13.42 17.86 18.50
N ALA A 73 12.26 18.19 19.08
CA ALA A 73 12.17 18.69 20.44
C ALA A 73 12.33 17.51 21.39
N ALA A 74 13.58 17.08 21.56
CA ALA A 74 13.98 16.32 22.74
C ALA A 74 13.48 17.09 23.96
N GLU A 75 12.48 16.55 24.67
CA GLU A 75 12.43 16.81 26.10
C GLU A 75 13.60 16.03 26.71
N PRO A 76 14.62 16.71 27.26
CA PRO A 76 15.76 16.02 27.83
C PRO A 76 15.28 15.23 29.06
N GLY A 77 15.05 13.94 28.90
CA GLY A 77 14.71 13.05 30.02
C GLY A 77 13.82 11.84 29.70
N ALA A 78 13.12 11.82 28.56
CA ALA A 78 12.29 10.66 28.21
C ALA A 78 13.11 9.64 27.40
N ALA A 79 13.38 8.47 27.99
CA ALA A 79 13.99 7.31 27.32
C ALA A 79 12.95 6.61 26.41
N ILE A 80 12.36 7.35 25.49
CA ILE A 80 11.53 6.78 24.43
C ILE A 80 12.50 6.23 23.38
N ASP A 81 12.30 4.97 22.96
CA ASP A 81 12.97 4.44 21.78
C ASP A 81 12.40 5.15 20.54
N TYR A 82 12.97 6.31 20.25
CA TYR A 82 12.60 7.12 19.11
C TYR A 82 12.79 6.36 17.80
N LYS A 83 13.70 5.38 17.72
CA LYS A 83 13.88 4.60 16.50
C LYS A 83 12.66 3.72 16.25
N ALA A 84 12.21 2.96 17.25
CA ALA A 84 11.03 2.11 17.14
C ALA A 84 9.75 2.91 16.85
N LEU A 85 9.54 4.02 17.58
CA LEU A 85 8.39 4.89 17.32
C LEU A 85 8.40 5.48 15.90
N ARG A 86 9.60 5.75 15.38
CA ARG A 86 9.80 6.30 14.04
C ARG A 86 9.45 5.28 12.96
N GLU A 87 9.91 4.03 13.12
CA GLU A 87 9.61 2.91 12.21
C GLU A 87 8.10 2.63 12.16
N THR A 88 7.44 2.51 13.32
CA THR A 88 5.98 2.30 13.40
C THR A 88 5.17 3.39 12.70
N ARG A 89 5.61 4.66 12.76
CA ARG A 89 4.91 5.77 12.10
C ARG A 89 5.14 5.82 10.60
N GLU A 90 6.34 5.47 10.13
CA GLU A 90 6.61 5.35 8.69
C GLU A 90 5.76 4.22 8.09
N ASP A 91 5.69 3.06 8.78
CA ASP A 91 4.83 1.94 8.38
C ASP A 91 3.35 2.36 8.28
N LEU A 92 2.84 3.06 9.30
CA LEU A 92 1.46 3.57 9.30
C LEU A 92 1.17 4.52 8.12
N LEU A 93 2.10 5.43 7.81
CA LEU A 93 1.97 6.33 6.67
C LEU A 93 1.95 5.58 5.34
N LEU A 94 2.77 4.54 5.21
CA LEU A 94 2.80 3.68 4.02
C LEU A 94 1.52 2.85 3.89
N ASP A 95 0.96 2.36 5.00
CA ASP A 95 -0.34 1.67 5.01
C ASP A 95 -1.45 2.58 4.50
N TRP A 96 -1.50 3.83 4.98
CA TRP A 96 -2.46 4.82 4.49
C TRP A 96 -2.23 5.17 3.04
N ALA A 97 -0.98 5.32 2.62
CA ALA A 97 -0.62 5.51 1.22
C ALA A 97 -1.20 4.37 0.36
N GLY A 98 -1.11 3.14 0.85
CA GLY A 98 -1.73 1.95 0.26
C GLY A 98 -3.25 2.08 0.13
N LEU A 99 -3.93 2.51 1.20
CA LEU A 99 -5.39 2.73 1.18
C LEU A 99 -5.82 3.81 0.19
N PHE A 100 -5.14 4.97 0.17
CA PHE A 100 -5.46 6.04 -0.78
C PHE A 100 -5.19 5.63 -2.22
N TRP A 101 -4.08 4.92 -2.43
CA TRP A 101 -3.77 4.38 -3.74
C TRP A 101 -4.85 3.37 -4.20
N ALA A 102 -5.27 2.46 -3.31
CA ALA A 102 -6.37 1.52 -3.56
C ALA A 102 -7.70 2.22 -3.84
N ALA A 103 -7.92 3.41 -3.27
CA ALA A 103 -9.05 4.29 -3.59
C ALA A 103 -8.87 5.09 -4.90
N GLY A 104 -7.83 4.81 -5.69
CA GLY A 104 -7.56 5.41 -6.98
C GLY A 104 -6.84 6.76 -6.93
N TRP A 105 -6.30 7.16 -5.78
CA TRP A 105 -5.51 8.39 -5.66
C TRP A 105 -4.11 8.18 -6.23
N GLY A 106 -3.56 9.22 -6.85
CA GLY A 106 -2.12 9.30 -7.08
C GLY A 106 -1.40 9.41 -5.74
N VAL A 107 -0.31 8.69 -5.55
CA VAL A 107 0.47 8.71 -4.31
C VAL A 107 1.93 8.93 -4.68
N GLN A 108 2.53 9.99 -4.15
CA GLN A 108 3.92 10.33 -4.38
C GLN A 108 4.65 10.40 -3.03
N GLU A 109 5.54 9.44 -2.80
CA GLU A 109 6.45 9.42 -1.67
C GLU A 109 7.63 10.36 -1.92
N TYR A 110 8.03 11.10 -0.90
CA TYR A 110 9.29 11.85 -0.89
C TYR A 110 10.12 11.36 0.28
N ARG A 111 11.38 11.06 -0.03
CA ARG A 111 12.34 10.59 0.94
C ARG A 111 13.50 11.57 1.05
N GLU A 112 14.02 11.76 2.25
CA GLU A 112 15.21 12.55 2.52
C GLU A 112 16.30 11.69 3.18
N GLY A 113 17.55 11.96 2.82
CA GLY A 113 18.70 11.29 3.42
C GLY A 113 18.94 11.80 4.84
N CYS A 114 18.95 10.88 5.80
CA CYS A 114 19.35 11.18 7.18
C CYS A 114 20.88 11.13 7.36
N PRO A 115 21.45 11.75 8.42
CA PRO A 115 22.90 11.74 8.70
C PRO A 115 23.55 10.35 8.82
N ASN A 116 22.76 9.29 8.95
CA ASN A 116 23.23 7.89 9.03
C ASN A 116 23.09 7.15 7.69
N ASP A 117 23.00 7.87 6.57
CA ASP A 117 22.92 7.31 5.21
C ASP A 117 21.67 6.44 4.97
N VAL A 118 20.60 6.72 5.70
CA VAL A 118 19.32 6.04 5.50
C VAL A 118 18.31 7.02 4.93
N GLU A 119 17.73 6.69 3.78
CA GLU A 119 16.61 7.42 3.21
C GLU A 119 15.35 7.18 4.04
N ARG A 120 14.63 8.26 4.36
CA ARG A 120 13.42 8.23 5.18
C ARG A 120 12.28 8.91 4.49
N LEU A 121 11.09 8.31 4.58
CA LEU A 121 9.86 8.97 4.13
C LEU A 121 9.64 10.25 4.96
N THR A 122 9.65 11.40 4.30
CA THR A 122 9.37 12.69 4.94
C THR A 122 7.95 13.15 4.65
N ARG A 123 7.45 12.90 3.44
CA ARG A 123 6.09 13.28 3.07
C ARG A 123 5.52 12.35 2.01
N ILE A 124 4.20 12.25 1.99
CA ILE A 124 3.42 11.65 0.91
C ILE A 124 2.49 12.72 0.35
N ILE A 125 2.49 12.91 -0.97
CA ILE A 125 1.53 13.74 -1.67
C ILE A 125 0.49 12.84 -2.31
N LEU A 126 -0.78 13.02 -1.94
CA LEU A 126 -1.92 12.31 -2.49
C LEU A 126 -2.63 13.22 -3.49
N THR A 127 -2.77 12.77 -4.73
CA THR A 127 -3.47 13.47 -5.80
C THR A 127 -4.82 12.80 -6.05
N PRO A 128 -5.94 13.55 -6.12
CA PRO A 128 -7.25 12.96 -6.32
C PRO A 128 -7.34 12.12 -7.61
N PRO A 129 -8.20 11.08 -7.63
CA PRO A 129 -8.46 10.30 -8.83
C PRO A 129 -8.93 11.21 -9.97
N GLY A 130 -8.30 11.09 -11.14
CA GLY A 130 -8.68 11.83 -12.35
C GLY A 130 -7.93 13.14 -12.64
N VAL A 131 -7.01 13.59 -11.77
CA VAL A 131 -6.25 14.84 -12.00
C VAL A 131 -4.94 14.61 -12.78
N ARG A 132 -4.29 13.46 -12.66
CA ARG A 132 -3.21 12.91 -13.52
C ARG A 132 -2.53 11.80 -12.73
N ALA A 133 -2.92 10.56 -12.97
CA ALA A 133 -2.10 9.41 -12.62
C ALA A 133 -1.85 8.65 -13.90
N GLU A 134 -0.91 9.15 -14.72
CA GLU A 134 -0.27 8.36 -15.78
C GLU A 134 0.69 7.35 -15.13
N GLY A 135 0.15 6.54 -14.20
CA GLY A 135 0.91 5.49 -13.53
C GLY A 135 1.00 4.26 -14.40
N ARG A 136 2.14 3.56 -14.33
CA ARG A 136 2.40 2.27 -15.01
C ARG A 136 1.34 1.19 -14.71
N TYR A 137 0.59 1.36 -13.63
CA TYR A 137 -0.41 0.42 -13.13
C TYR A 137 -1.73 1.14 -12.82
N PRO A 138 -2.55 1.48 -13.84
CA PRO A 138 -3.84 2.11 -13.60
C PRO A 138 -4.82 1.12 -12.97
N LEU A 139 -5.23 1.36 -11.72
CA LEU A 139 -6.16 0.47 -10.98
C LEU A 139 -7.44 0.18 -11.75
N ALA A 140 -7.95 1.18 -12.49
CA ALA A 140 -9.12 1.04 -13.35
C ALA A 140 -8.98 -0.08 -14.40
N ALA A 141 -7.78 -0.32 -14.92
CA ALA A 141 -7.55 -1.39 -15.90
C ALA A 141 -7.65 -2.79 -15.24
N ALA A 142 -7.08 -2.95 -14.04
CA ALA A 142 -7.18 -4.20 -13.30
C ALA A 142 -8.61 -4.47 -12.82
N LEU A 143 -9.32 -3.44 -12.35
CA LEU A 143 -10.75 -3.52 -12.01
C LEU A 143 -11.58 -3.98 -13.21
N ALA A 144 -11.41 -3.32 -14.37
CA ALA A 144 -12.13 -3.68 -15.58
C ALA A 144 -11.83 -5.12 -16.04
N ALA A 145 -10.58 -5.55 -15.92
CA ALA A 145 -10.18 -6.92 -16.26
C ALA A 145 -10.79 -7.97 -15.32
N ALA A 146 -10.77 -7.72 -14.00
CA ALA A 146 -11.35 -8.61 -13.00
C ALA A 146 -12.88 -8.70 -13.08
N GLU A 147 -13.55 -7.61 -13.45
CA GLU A 147 -15.01 -7.56 -13.57
C GLU A 147 -15.52 -8.54 -14.63
N ILE A 148 -14.86 -8.57 -15.80
CA ILE A 148 -15.26 -9.41 -16.95
C ILE A 148 -14.63 -10.81 -16.94
N ALA A 149 -13.82 -11.13 -15.93
CA ALA A 149 -13.14 -12.41 -15.82
C ALA A 149 -14.10 -13.58 -15.53
N GLY A 150 -13.54 -14.79 -15.49
CA GLY A 150 -14.28 -16.00 -15.15
C GLY A 150 -14.95 -15.96 -13.77
N PRO A 151 -15.76 -16.99 -13.45
CA PRO A 151 -16.62 -16.98 -12.26
C PRO A 151 -15.84 -17.20 -10.95
N SER A 152 -14.59 -17.69 -11.00
CA SER A 152 -13.80 -17.96 -9.79
C SER A 152 -13.02 -16.74 -9.30
N GLU A 153 -12.65 -16.75 -8.02
CA GLU A 153 -11.80 -15.73 -7.40
C GLU A 153 -10.44 -15.64 -8.11
N GLY A 154 -9.84 -16.79 -8.38
CA GLY A 154 -8.56 -16.93 -9.07
C GLY A 154 -8.62 -16.42 -10.51
N ASP A 155 -9.74 -16.58 -11.22
CA ASP A 155 -9.91 -16.00 -12.56
C ASP A 155 -9.83 -14.47 -12.52
N LYS A 156 -10.49 -13.85 -11.52
CA LYS A 156 -10.50 -12.39 -11.33
C LYS A 156 -9.10 -11.86 -11.03
N LEU A 157 -8.40 -12.50 -10.09
CA LEU A 157 -7.03 -12.14 -9.73
C LEU A 157 -6.06 -12.33 -10.90
N CYS A 158 -6.14 -13.46 -11.62
CA CYS A 158 -5.32 -13.70 -12.81
C CYS A 158 -5.55 -12.64 -13.90
N ALA A 159 -6.81 -12.26 -14.14
CA ALA A 159 -7.13 -11.21 -15.12
C ALA A 159 -6.58 -9.84 -14.68
N ALA A 160 -6.72 -9.48 -13.41
CA ALA A 160 -6.17 -8.26 -12.84
C ALA A 160 -4.63 -8.19 -12.97
N LEU A 161 -3.91 -9.28 -12.65
CA LEU A 161 -2.45 -9.38 -12.79
C LEU A 161 -2.00 -9.21 -14.24
N ARG A 162 -2.70 -9.87 -15.18
CA ARG A 162 -2.40 -9.76 -16.62
C ARG A 162 -2.63 -8.36 -17.17
N ALA A 163 -3.55 -7.58 -16.61
CA ALA A 163 -3.74 -6.17 -16.98
C ALA A 163 -2.47 -5.32 -16.73
N TYR A 164 -1.58 -5.78 -15.85
CA TYR A 164 -0.28 -5.17 -15.56
C TYR A 164 0.90 -5.89 -16.22
N GLY A 165 0.64 -6.82 -17.13
CA GLY A 165 1.68 -7.62 -17.78
C GLY A 165 2.39 -8.57 -16.83
N VAL A 166 1.73 -9.00 -15.75
CA VAL A 166 2.23 -10.01 -14.81
C VAL A 166 1.58 -11.35 -15.17
N PRO A 167 2.34 -12.33 -15.69
CA PRO A 167 1.83 -13.68 -15.88
C PRO A 167 1.41 -14.30 -14.55
N ALA A 168 0.27 -14.99 -14.57
CA ALA A 168 -0.34 -15.58 -13.39
C ALA A 168 -1.05 -16.88 -13.78
N PHE A 169 -1.00 -17.87 -12.89
CA PHE A 169 -1.50 -19.22 -13.13
C PHE A 169 -2.35 -19.67 -11.96
N LEU A 170 -3.59 -20.08 -12.22
CA LEU A 170 -4.42 -20.76 -11.23
C LEU A 170 -4.00 -22.23 -11.16
N GLN A 171 -3.52 -22.67 -9.99
CA GLN A 171 -3.06 -24.04 -9.75
C GLN A 171 -3.84 -24.71 -8.62
N ARG A 172 -3.83 -26.05 -8.65
CA ARG A 172 -4.29 -26.90 -7.56
C ARG A 172 -3.13 -27.72 -7.05
N TYR A 173 -2.90 -27.71 -5.74
CA TYR A 173 -1.86 -28.48 -5.08
C TYR A 173 -2.36 -29.04 -3.76
N ALA A 174 -2.15 -30.34 -3.54
CA ALA A 174 -2.52 -31.05 -2.30
C ALA A 174 -3.96 -30.82 -1.80
N GLY A 175 -4.90 -30.57 -2.71
CA GLY A 175 -6.31 -30.32 -2.36
C GLY A 175 -6.66 -28.84 -2.18
N ALA A 176 -5.69 -27.94 -2.13
CA ALA A 176 -5.90 -26.49 -2.14
C ALA A 176 -5.76 -25.91 -3.55
N SER A 177 -6.26 -24.69 -3.78
CA SER A 177 -6.02 -23.94 -5.01
C SER A 177 -5.53 -22.52 -4.74
N HIS A 178 -4.60 -22.04 -5.57
CA HIS A 178 -3.93 -20.75 -5.41
C HIS A 178 -3.56 -20.15 -6.77
N VAL A 179 -3.27 -18.85 -6.78
CA VAL A 179 -2.69 -18.16 -7.94
C VAL A 179 -1.18 -18.06 -7.76
N LEU A 180 -0.44 -18.54 -8.76
CA LEU A 180 1.01 -18.52 -8.80
C LEU A 180 1.51 -17.37 -9.69
N VAL A 181 2.51 -16.63 -9.21
CA VAL A 181 3.22 -15.58 -9.97
C VAL A 181 4.73 -15.77 -9.81
N ALA A 182 5.44 -15.91 -10.92
CA ALA A 182 6.90 -15.99 -10.87
C ALA A 182 7.54 -14.62 -10.63
N VAL A 183 8.58 -14.56 -9.80
CA VAL A 183 9.29 -13.30 -9.52
C VAL A 183 10.02 -12.77 -10.76
N ASP A 184 10.52 -13.65 -11.63
CA ASP A 184 11.12 -13.30 -12.92
C ASP A 184 10.10 -13.03 -14.03
N ARG A 185 8.80 -13.13 -13.73
CA ARG A 185 7.69 -12.94 -14.67
C ARG A 185 7.74 -13.86 -15.89
N THR A 186 8.29 -15.06 -15.76
CA THR A 186 8.11 -16.09 -16.79
C THR A 186 6.63 -16.38 -17.04
N ASP A 187 6.27 -16.59 -18.30
CA ASP A 187 4.93 -16.98 -18.74
C ASP A 187 4.79 -18.50 -18.93
N ASP A 188 5.84 -19.26 -18.60
CA ASP A 188 5.79 -20.72 -18.51
C ASP A 188 5.50 -21.19 -17.08
N LEU A 189 4.50 -22.07 -16.95
CA LEU A 189 4.03 -22.55 -15.65
C LEU A 189 5.03 -23.45 -14.93
N ALA A 190 5.70 -24.36 -15.65
CA ALA A 190 6.66 -25.27 -15.03
C ALA A 190 7.86 -24.49 -14.49
N ASP A 191 8.27 -23.48 -15.24
CA ASP A 191 9.30 -22.52 -14.89
C ASP A 191 8.91 -21.64 -13.68
N ALA A 192 7.66 -21.15 -13.66
CA ALA A 192 7.13 -20.38 -12.53
C ALA A 192 7.10 -21.21 -11.24
N ASP A 193 6.70 -22.47 -11.34
CA ASP A 193 6.57 -23.42 -10.22
C ASP A 193 7.95 -23.80 -9.65
N ALA A 194 8.94 -24.04 -10.51
CA ALA A 194 10.29 -24.41 -10.10
C ALA A 194 11.14 -23.20 -9.59
N GLY A 195 10.66 -21.97 -9.79
CA GLY A 195 11.38 -20.74 -9.49
C GLY A 195 11.06 -20.12 -8.13
N LEU A 196 11.66 -18.94 -7.92
CA LEU A 196 11.23 -18.02 -6.87
C LEU A 196 9.85 -17.48 -7.24
N ARG A 197 8.86 -17.66 -6.37
CA ARG A 197 7.45 -17.44 -6.73
C ARG A 197 6.64 -16.84 -5.59
N LEU A 198 5.61 -16.12 -5.98
CA LEU A 198 4.55 -15.67 -5.09
C LEU A 198 3.39 -16.65 -5.21
N VAL A 199 2.95 -17.15 -4.05
CA VAL A 199 1.73 -17.95 -3.91
C VAL A 199 0.67 -17.02 -3.33
N ILE A 200 -0.44 -16.88 -4.04
CA ILE A 200 -1.54 -15.99 -3.67
C ILE A 200 -2.79 -16.81 -3.41
N SER A 201 -3.33 -16.73 -2.19
CA SER A 201 -4.51 -17.49 -1.79
C SER A 201 -5.44 -16.67 -0.89
N SER A 202 -6.73 -16.90 -1.06
CA SER A 202 -7.84 -16.45 -0.21
C SER A 202 -8.33 -17.68 0.55
N ASP A 203 -7.66 -18.00 1.65
CA ASP A 203 -7.78 -19.26 2.39
C ASP A 203 -7.34 -20.51 1.58
N GLU A 204 -8.13 -21.59 1.55
CA GLU A 204 -7.77 -22.88 0.95
C GLU A 204 -8.05 -22.96 -0.57
N TYR A 205 -8.96 -22.16 -1.13
CA TYR A 205 -9.46 -22.35 -2.51
C TYR A 205 -9.62 -21.05 -3.31
N ALA A 206 -8.64 -20.72 -4.17
CA ALA A 206 -8.76 -19.67 -5.18
C ALA A 206 -9.73 -20.01 -6.34
N ASP A 207 -10.05 -21.28 -6.58
CA ASP A 207 -10.92 -21.71 -7.67
C ASP A 207 -12.42 -21.79 -7.32
N ARG A 208 -12.79 -21.38 -6.10
CA ARG A 208 -14.19 -21.25 -5.69
C ARG A 208 -14.87 -20.07 -6.40
N ALA A 209 -16.19 -20.12 -6.46
CA ALA A 209 -16.98 -19.04 -7.02
C ALA A 209 -16.78 -17.75 -6.21
N ALA A 210 -16.65 -16.60 -6.87
CA ALA A 210 -16.40 -15.31 -6.20
C ALA A 210 -17.45 -14.92 -5.15
N THR A 211 -18.67 -15.47 -5.22
CA THR A 211 -19.70 -15.27 -4.19
C THR A 211 -19.43 -16.00 -2.87
N ALA A 212 -18.48 -16.94 -2.87
CA ALA A 212 -18.03 -17.68 -1.70
C ALA A 212 -16.76 -17.08 -1.07
N HIS A 213 -16.34 -15.90 -1.53
CA HIS A 213 -15.16 -15.21 -1.01
C HIS A 213 -15.43 -14.71 0.41
N ASP A 214 -14.65 -15.21 1.35
CA ASP A 214 -14.81 -14.94 2.79
C ASP A 214 -13.52 -14.52 3.49
N GLU A 215 -12.36 -14.66 2.84
CA GLU A 215 -11.05 -14.37 3.40
C GLU A 215 -10.22 -13.55 2.42
N PRO A 216 -9.56 -12.47 2.87
CA PRO A 216 -8.77 -11.64 1.99
C PRO A 216 -7.59 -12.38 1.35
N TRP A 217 -7.20 -11.99 0.15
CA TRP A 217 -6.00 -12.45 -0.53
C TRP A 217 -4.76 -12.22 0.34
N SER A 218 -3.98 -13.28 0.50
CA SER A 218 -2.65 -13.24 1.08
C SER A 218 -1.62 -13.56 0.00
N VAL A 219 -0.54 -12.80 -0.07
CA VAL A 219 0.56 -12.99 -1.01
C VAL A 219 1.78 -13.43 -0.20
N GLN A 220 2.30 -14.60 -0.52
CA GLN A 220 3.38 -15.25 0.21
C GLN A 220 4.54 -15.55 -0.73
N LEU A 221 5.77 -15.31 -0.29
CA LEU A 221 6.98 -15.59 -1.07
C LEU A 221 7.54 -16.97 -0.71
N TYR A 222 7.82 -17.76 -1.75
CA TYR A 222 8.43 -19.09 -1.65
C TYR A 222 9.69 -19.21 -2.48
N THR A 223 10.69 -19.92 -1.94
CA THR A 223 11.93 -20.26 -2.66
C THR A 223 11.72 -21.38 -3.68
N PRO A 224 12.69 -21.60 -4.60
CA PRO A 224 12.69 -22.78 -5.48
C PRO A 224 12.62 -24.13 -4.74
N ALA A 225 13.02 -24.18 -3.46
CA ALA A 225 12.96 -25.37 -2.62
C ALA A 225 11.62 -25.55 -1.89
N ASP A 226 10.63 -24.70 -2.19
CA ASP A 226 9.32 -24.65 -1.51
C ASP A 226 9.40 -24.21 -0.04
N ASP A 227 10.48 -23.51 0.32
CA ASP A 227 10.60 -22.87 1.63
C ASP A 227 9.86 -21.54 1.66
N PHE A 228 9.05 -21.31 2.70
CA PHE A 228 8.38 -20.04 2.95
C PHE A 228 9.38 -18.98 3.46
N GLU A 229 9.45 -17.84 2.78
CA GLU A 229 10.34 -16.71 3.16
C GLU A 229 9.58 -15.60 3.89
N GLY A 230 8.29 -15.43 3.61
CA GLY A 230 7.49 -14.38 4.26
C GLY A 230 6.20 -14.00 3.54
N GLN A 231 5.35 -13.26 4.24
CA GLN A 231 4.18 -12.62 3.65
C GLN A 231 4.58 -11.27 3.04
N VAL A 232 4.27 -11.10 1.76
CA VAL A 232 4.58 -9.89 0.99
C VAL A 232 3.46 -8.85 1.10
N PHE A 233 2.21 -9.31 1.11
CA PHE A 233 1.04 -8.46 1.11
C PHE A 233 -0.17 -9.24 1.65
N ARG A 234 -1.11 -8.53 2.27
CA ARG A 234 -2.46 -9.01 2.57
C ARG A 234 -3.45 -7.93 2.16
N ALA A 235 -4.49 -8.31 1.44
CA ALA A 235 -5.50 -7.37 1.00
C ALA A 235 -6.31 -6.82 2.19
N PRO A 236 -6.78 -5.55 2.12
CA PRO A 236 -7.69 -5.01 3.13
C PRO A 236 -9.03 -5.76 3.16
N GLU A 237 -9.59 -5.93 4.35
CA GLU A 237 -10.92 -6.49 4.53
C GLU A 237 -12.02 -5.56 4.02
N GLY A 238 -13.18 -6.13 3.67
CA GLY A 238 -14.38 -5.39 3.29
C GLY A 238 -14.44 -4.93 1.83
N LEU A 239 -13.46 -5.32 1.00
CA LEU A 239 -13.49 -5.11 -0.45
C LEU A 239 -14.37 -6.17 -1.13
N THR A 240 -14.93 -5.83 -2.29
CA THR A 240 -15.54 -6.86 -3.15
C THR A 240 -14.44 -7.72 -3.79
N PRO A 241 -14.71 -8.98 -4.20
CA PRO A 241 -13.70 -9.83 -4.81
C PRO A 241 -13.01 -9.22 -6.05
N VAL A 242 -13.72 -8.36 -6.79
CA VAL A 242 -13.17 -7.63 -7.95
C VAL A 242 -12.20 -6.54 -7.51
N GLU A 243 -12.60 -5.71 -6.55
CA GLU A 243 -11.75 -4.65 -5.99
C GLU A 243 -10.52 -5.25 -5.32
N GLU A 244 -10.72 -6.29 -4.53
CA GLU A 244 -9.66 -6.97 -3.81
C GLU A 244 -8.64 -7.62 -4.74
N SER A 245 -9.12 -8.27 -5.81
CA SER A 245 -8.25 -8.82 -6.86
C SER A 245 -7.44 -7.73 -7.57
N ALA A 246 -8.05 -6.58 -7.85
CA ALA A 246 -7.38 -5.47 -8.51
C ALA A 246 -6.32 -4.80 -7.62
N VAL A 247 -6.62 -4.60 -6.33
CA VAL A 247 -5.68 -4.08 -5.33
C VAL A 247 -4.52 -5.04 -5.11
N THR A 248 -4.79 -6.34 -4.98
CA THR A 248 -3.77 -7.37 -4.82
C THR A 248 -2.86 -7.45 -6.05
N ALA A 249 -3.43 -7.46 -7.25
CA ALA A 249 -2.66 -7.48 -8.49
C ALA A 249 -1.72 -6.28 -8.60
N TRP A 250 -2.18 -5.11 -8.16
CA TRP A 250 -1.35 -3.92 -8.15
C TRP A 250 -0.20 -4.02 -7.15
N ALA A 251 -0.49 -4.44 -5.92
CA ALA A 251 0.50 -4.57 -4.86
C ALA A 251 1.61 -5.53 -5.30
N VAL A 252 1.22 -6.67 -5.90
CA VAL A 252 2.15 -7.63 -6.52
C VAL A 252 2.97 -7.00 -7.63
N ALA A 253 2.36 -6.29 -8.59
CA ALA A 253 3.09 -5.68 -9.70
C ALA A 253 4.12 -4.65 -9.23
N ARG A 254 3.78 -3.80 -8.26
CA ARG A 254 4.73 -2.85 -7.65
C ARG A 254 5.84 -3.53 -6.89
N TRP A 255 5.49 -4.54 -6.09
CA TRP A 255 6.48 -5.30 -5.33
C TRP A 255 7.47 -5.99 -6.26
N LEU A 256 7.00 -6.60 -7.36
CA LEU A 256 7.85 -7.21 -8.37
C LEU A 256 8.79 -6.20 -9.04
N ASP A 257 8.32 -4.98 -9.36
CA ASP A 257 9.17 -3.93 -9.93
C ASP A 257 10.28 -3.48 -8.97
N LYS A 258 9.98 -3.45 -7.66
CA LYS A 258 10.89 -2.94 -6.63
C LYS A 258 11.86 -4.02 -6.14
N GLU A 259 11.33 -5.15 -5.70
CA GLU A 259 12.06 -6.19 -4.98
C GLU A 259 12.51 -7.34 -5.90
N GLY A 260 11.79 -7.56 -7.01
CA GLY A 260 12.09 -8.66 -7.95
C GLY A 260 13.55 -8.68 -8.42
N PRO A 261 14.12 -7.57 -8.93
CA PRO A 261 15.52 -7.53 -9.36
C PRO A 261 16.51 -7.88 -8.24
N VAL A 262 16.24 -7.44 -7.00
CA VAL A 262 17.11 -7.68 -5.85
C VAL A 262 17.09 -9.16 -5.46
N LEU A 263 15.89 -9.76 -5.44
CA LEU A 263 15.73 -11.17 -5.09
C LEU A 263 16.32 -12.09 -6.16
N LEU A 264 16.12 -11.79 -7.44
CA LEU A 264 16.69 -12.59 -8.54
C LEU A 264 18.23 -12.55 -8.54
N ALA A 265 18.83 -11.45 -8.09
CA ALA A 265 20.28 -11.36 -7.92
C ALA A 265 20.79 -12.25 -6.77
N ARG A 266 19.98 -12.44 -5.71
CA ARG A 266 20.30 -13.30 -4.55
C ARG A 266 20.03 -14.78 -4.81
N HIS A 267 19.04 -15.06 -5.64
CA HIS A 267 18.59 -16.41 -6.00
C HIS A 267 18.71 -16.60 -7.52
N PRO A 268 19.94 -16.62 -8.07
CA PRO A 268 20.12 -16.81 -9.50
C PRO A 268 19.54 -18.16 -9.90
N ARG A 269 18.77 -18.15 -10.98
CA ARG A 269 18.17 -19.36 -11.52
C ARG A 269 19.28 -20.36 -11.85
N PRO A 270 19.17 -21.63 -11.42
CA PRO A 270 20.12 -22.64 -11.85
C PRO A 270 20.09 -22.69 -13.39
N ALA A 271 21.27 -22.71 -14.01
CA ALA A 271 21.37 -22.76 -15.45
C ALA A 271 20.57 -23.96 -15.96
N THR A 272 19.62 -23.72 -16.86
CA THR A 272 18.87 -24.78 -17.52
C THR A 272 19.88 -25.65 -18.23
N VAL A 273 20.08 -26.88 -17.76
CA VAL A 273 20.94 -27.84 -18.45
C VAL A 273 20.19 -28.19 -19.74
N PRO A 274 20.72 -27.85 -20.92
CA PRO A 274 20.07 -28.22 -22.18
C PRO A 274 19.94 -29.75 -22.21
N ALA A 275 18.71 -30.21 -22.48
CA ALA A 275 18.37 -31.62 -22.61
C ALA A 275 19.07 -32.28 -23.81
#